data_AF-E5VK93-F1
#
_entry.id   AF-E5VK93-F1
#
_cell.length_a   1.000
_cell.length_b   1.000
_cell.length_c   1.000
_cell.angle_alpha   90.00
_cell.angle_beta   90.00
_cell.angle_gamma   90.00
#
_symmetry.space_group_name_H-M   'P 1'
#
loop_
_entity.id
_entity.type
_entity.pdbx_description
1 polymer ?
#
loop_
_entity_poly.entity_id
_entity_poly.type
_entity_poly.pdbx_seq_one_letter_code
_entity_poly.pdbx_strand_id
1 'polypeptide(L)'
;MIPQELLDETKEGCEHIYVGKENHHHTMKQEQINELLAQKALQYDIVVRLKGGDPFVFGRGGEEALYLADHGIYCEVVPGISSCIAAAELAGIPVTHRGISKGFRVVTAHDRRNQLSDLNFASMAKSEETLVFLMGLSKLEEITTNLLKNGMDANTPVAVVSSAASTKQQTCEATLNTIHEKVKQEKLSSPAVIVVGEVVKLQKQIQKLEDTTCHLVTKIGDQPSKLAQILKDHGYKVKELQTGEISYRYDWISKEELAKVTYLIFTSRYGVHGFMKQMKSSNLDIRDLFDKKLSL
;
A
#
# COMPACT_ATOMS: atom_id res chain seq x y z
N MET A 1 5.87 -4.77 0.90
CA MET A 1 4.60 -4.71 1.64
C MET A 1 3.51 -4.58 0.60
N ILE A 2 2.51 -5.45 0.63
CA ILE A 2 1.31 -5.33 -0.19
C ILE A 2 0.21 -4.81 0.76
N PRO A 3 -0.52 -3.75 0.41
CA PRO A 3 -1.66 -3.28 1.20
C PRO A 3 -2.70 -4.39 1.38
N GLN A 4 -3.24 -4.54 2.59
CA GLN A 4 -4.26 -5.56 2.89
C GLN A 4 -5.52 -5.35 2.04
N GLU A 5 -5.82 -4.09 1.75
CA GLU A 5 -6.96 -3.66 0.94
C GLU A 5 -6.94 -4.31 -0.45
N LEU A 6 -5.76 -4.61 -1.03
CA LEU A 6 -5.68 -5.32 -2.31
C LEU A 6 -6.01 -6.81 -2.21
N LEU A 7 -5.76 -7.43 -1.05
CA LEU A 7 -6.10 -8.84 -0.81
C LEU A 7 -7.60 -8.99 -0.53
N ASP A 8 -8.24 -7.95 0.02
CA ASP A 8 -9.67 -7.93 0.31
C ASP A 8 -10.53 -7.89 -0.97
N GLU A 9 -9.96 -7.48 -2.11
CA GLU A 9 -10.60 -7.53 -3.44
C GLU A 9 -10.64 -8.95 -4.05
N THR A 10 -10.01 -9.93 -3.40
CA THR A 10 -10.03 -11.32 -3.91
C THR A 10 -11.39 -11.98 -3.68
N LYS A 11 -11.77 -12.90 -4.58
CA LYS A 11 -13.02 -13.66 -4.45
C LYS A 11 -13.06 -14.46 -3.14
N GLU A 12 -14.27 -14.70 -2.62
CA GLU A 12 -14.47 -15.55 -1.45
C GLU A 12 -13.86 -16.95 -1.68
N GLY A 13 -13.15 -17.46 -0.66
CA GLY A 13 -12.45 -18.75 -0.72
C GLY A 13 -11.13 -18.74 -1.50
N CYS A 14 -10.62 -17.57 -1.93
CA CYS A 14 -9.28 -17.48 -2.52
C CYS A 14 -8.20 -17.86 -1.48
N GLU A 15 -7.33 -18.82 -1.84
CA GLU A 15 -6.18 -19.17 -1.01
C GLU A 15 -5.12 -18.06 -1.09
N HIS A 16 -4.66 -17.56 0.05
CA HIS A 16 -3.56 -16.60 0.14
C HIS A 16 -2.30 -17.28 0.66
N ILE A 17 -1.21 -17.24 -0.11
CA ILE A 17 0.07 -17.83 0.27
C ILE A 17 1.12 -16.74 0.42
N TYR A 18 1.55 -16.51 1.66
CA TYR A 18 2.61 -15.55 1.96
C TYR A 18 3.99 -16.13 1.64
N VAL A 19 4.75 -15.43 0.79
CA VAL A 19 6.12 -15.83 0.40
C VAL A 19 7.16 -14.75 0.71
N GLY A 20 6.80 -13.76 1.52
CA GLY A 20 7.66 -12.63 1.87
C GLY A 20 8.66 -12.94 2.99
N LYS A 21 9.43 -11.91 3.36
CA LYS A 21 10.39 -11.92 4.47
C LYS A 21 9.83 -11.09 5.61
N GLU A 22 8.92 -11.64 6.41
CA GLU A 22 8.58 -11.02 7.69
C GLU A 22 9.55 -11.51 8.76
N ASN A 23 9.98 -10.59 9.62
CA ASN A 23 10.82 -10.91 10.77
C ASN A 23 10.13 -12.02 11.58
N HIS A 24 10.79 -13.18 11.68
CA HIS A 24 10.39 -14.40 12.40
C HIS A 24 9.69 -15.53 11.61
N HIS A 25 9.50 -15.45 10.28
CA HIS A 25 9.05 -16.60 9.49
C HIS A 25 10.08 -17.02 8.43
N HIS A 26 10.19 -18.34 8.20
CA HIS A 26 11.11 -18.94 7.24
C HIS A 26 10.97 -18.25 5.87
N THR A 27 12.02 -17.54 5.47
CA THR A 27 12.10 -16.91 4.15
C THR A 27 12.13 -17.99 3.08
N MET A 28 11.11 -18.02 2.23
CA MET A 28 11.09 -18.91 1.07
C MET A 28 12.14 -18.44 0.05
N LYS A 29 12.99 -19.36 -0.41
CA LYS A 29 13.94 -19.08 -1.48
C LYS A 29 13.20 -18.90 -2.80
N GLN A 30 13.80 -18.21 -3.75
CA GLN A 30 13.11 -17.95 -5.02
C GLN A 30 12.82 -19.20 -5.80
N GLU A 31 13.74 -20.17 -5.78
CA GLU A 31 13.56 -21.45 -6.45
C GLU A 31 12.31 -22.17 -5.91
N GLN A 32 12.08 -22.10 -4.59
CA GLN A 32 10.89 -22.65 -3.95
C GLN A 32 9.61 -21.87 -4.31
N ILE A 33 9.70 -20.53 -4.46
CA ILE A 33 8.58 -19.73 -4.95
C ILE A 33 8.22 -20.12 -6.38
N ASN A 34 9.22 -20.33 -7.24
CA ASN A 34 9.03 -20.72 -8.62
C ASN A 34 8.38 -22.11 -8.72
N GLU A 35 8.88 -23.08 -7.95
CA GLU A 35 8.29 -24.42 -7.83
C GLU A 35 6.84 -24.36 -7.34
N LEU A 36 6.57 -23.56 -6.31
CA LEU A 36 5.23 -23.38 -5.77
C LEU A 36 4.27 -22.79 -6.82
N LEU A 37 4.72 -21.79 -7.59
CA LEU A 37 3.91 -21.22 -8.67
C LEU A 37 3.56 -22.27 -9.73
N ALA A 38 4.53 -23.09 -10.15
CA ALA A 38 4.29 -24.16 -11.10
C ALA A 38 3.32 -25.21 -10.55
N GLN A 39 3.49 -25.62 -9.29
CA GLN A 39 2.59 -26.57 -8.62
C GLN A 39 1.16 -26.03 -8.53
N LYS A 40 1.00 -24.76 -8.15
CA LYS A 40 -0.32 -24.14 -8.01
C LYS A 40 -1.01 -23.93 -9.37
N ALA A 41 -0.24 -23.63 -10.42
CA ALA A 41 -0.77 -23.51 -11.77
C ALA A 41 -1.30 -24.84 -12.33
N LEU A 42 -0.86 -25.98 -11.80
CA LEU A 42 -1.44 -27.30 -12.13
C LEU A 42 -2.68 -27.65 -11.30
N GLN A 43 -2.91 -26.95 -10.18
CA GLN A 43 -4.01 -27.20 -9.25
C GLN A 43 -5.21 -26.28 -9.51
N TYR A 44 -4.95 -25.05 -9.95
CA TYR A 44 -5.95 -24.00 -10.09
C TYR A 44 -5.92 -23.41 -11.50
N ASP A 45 -7.10 -23.12 -12.05
CA ASP A 45 -7.25 -22.49 -13.36
C ASP A 45 -6.65 -21.06 -13.40
N ILE A 46 -6.65 -20.36 -12.27
CA ILE A 46 -6.16 -18.99 -12.13
C ILE A 46 -5.26 -18.89 -10.92
N VAL A 47 -4.00 -18.51 -11.15
CA VAL A 47 -3.01 -18.21 -10.12
C VAL A 47 -2.50 -16.79 -10.33
N VAL A 48 -2.54 -15.98 -9.27
CA VAL A 48 -2.05 -14.60 -9.30
C VAL A 48 -0.79 -14.48 -8.46
N ARG A 49 0.32 -14.13 -9.11
CA ARG A 49 1.57 -13.75 -8.44
C ARG A 49 1.56 -12.25 -8.15
N LEU A 50 0.99 -11.86 -7.00
CA LEU A 50 0.96 -10.46 -6.59
C LEU A 50 2.34 -9.99 -6.12
N LYS A 51 2.85 -8.92 -6.73
CA LYS A 51 4.19 -8.34 -6.48
C LYS A 51 4.07 -6.85 -6.18
N GLY A 52 4.94 -6.34 -5.32
CA GLY A 52 4.97 -4.92 -4.98
C GLY A 52 5.73 -4.13 -6.04
N GLY A 53 5.18 -2.98 -6.43
CA GLY A 53 5.77 -2.14 -7.48
C GLY A 53 5.54 -2.75 -8.87
N ASP A 54 6.60 -2.82 -9.66
CA ASP A 54 6.56 -3.44 -10.99
C ASP A 54 7.19 -4.85 -10.96
N PRO A 55 6.58 -5.88 -11.60
CA PRO A 55 7.12 -7.24 -11.62
C PRO A 55 8.55 -7.37 -12.15
N PHE A 56 8.94 -6.54 -13.12
CA PHE A 56 10.20 -6.63 -13.85
C PHE A 56 11.25 -5.61 -13.39
N VAL A 57 10.89 -4.61 -12.59
CA VAL A 57 11.86 -3.69 -11.97
C VAL A 57 12.35 -4.23 -10.63
N PHE A 58 13.48 -4.93 -10.64
CA PHE A 58 14.10 -5.57 -9.46
C PHE A 58 13.17 -6.50 -8.65
N GLY A 59 12.05 -6.91 -9.23
CA GLY A 59 11.05 -7.78 -8.61
C GLY A 59 11.27 -9.27 -8.84
N ARG A 60 12.23 -9.67 -9.69
CA ARG A 60 12.47 -11.07 -10.13
C ARG A 60 11.31 -11.72 -10.90
N GLY A 61 10.34 -10.93 -11.40
CA GLY A 61 9.23 -11.47 -12.19
C GLY A 61 9.68 -12.19 -13.47
N GLY A 62 10.79 -11.75 -14.07
CA GLY A 62 11.36 -12.44 -15.24
C GLY A 62 11.88 -13.85 -14.92
N GLU A 63 12.52 -14.03 -13.76
CA GLU A 63 12.97 -15.36 -13.30
C GLU A 63 11.78 -16.29 -13.04
N GLU A 64 10.72 -15.77 -12.41
CA GLU A 64 9.48 -16.50 -12.16
C GLU A 64 8.79 -16.90 -13.49
N ALA A 65 8.65 -15.98 -14.44
CA ALA A 65 8.00 -16.22 -15.72
C ALA A 65 8.77 -17.20 -16.62
N LEU A 66 10.10 -17.10 -16.67
CA LEU A 66 10.93 -18.04 -17.42
C LEU A 66 10.81 -19.46 -16.87
N TYR A 67 10.86 -19.61 -15.54
CA TYR A 67 10.69 -20.91 -14.92
C TYR A 67 9.33 -21.55 -15.26
N LEU A 68 8.26 -20.77 -15.25
CA LEU A 68 6.93 -21.26 -15.63
C LEU A 68 6.85 -21.62 -17.12
N ALA A 69 7.45 -20.81 -18.00
CA ALA A 69 7.52 -21.10 -19.43
C ALA A 69 8.28 -22.40 -19.73
N ASP A 70 9.36 -22.69 -19.01
CA ASP A 70 10.11 -23.95 -19.11
C ASP A 70 9.26 -25.19 -18.72
N HIS A 71 8.18 -24.98 -17.97
CA HIS A 71 7.19 -26.01 -17.60
C HIS A 71 5.91 -25.96 -18.47
N GLY A 72 5.91 -25.18 -19.55
CA GLY A 72 4.77 -25.04 -20.46
C GLY A 72 3.63 -24.18 -19.92
N ILE A 73 3.88 -23.38 -18.88
CA ILE A 73 2.90 -22.47 -18.27
C ILE A 73 3.23 -21.04 -18.69
N TYR A 74 2.36 -20.43 -19.50
CA TYR A 74 2.54 -19.06 -19.96
C TYR A 74 1.74 -18.08 -19.10
N CYS A 75 2.41 -17.01 -18.66
CA CYS A 75 1.82 -15.99 -17.81
C CYS A 75 1.51 -14.72 -18.58
N GLU A 76 0.38 -14.09 -18.25
CA GLU A 76 0.17 -12.68 -18.54
C GLU A 76 0.90 -11.83 -17.50
N VAL A 77 1.63 -10.80 -17.95
CA VAL A 77 2.33 -9.87 -17.06
C VAL A 77 1.60 -8.54 -17.07
N VAL A 78 1.02 -8.17 -15.93
CA VAL A 78 0.38 -6.87 -15.72
C VAL A 78 1.42 -5.89 -15.16
N PRO A 79 1.78 -4.81 -15.88
CA PRO A 79 2.75 -3.83 -15.39
C PRO A 79 2.26 -3.11 -14.14
N GLY A 80 3.21 -2.74 -13.27
CA GLY A 80 2.93 -1.99 -12.06
C GLY A 80 3.63 -0.63 -12.04
N ILE A 81 3.30 0.19 -11.04
CA ILE A 81 3.98 1.46 -10.82
C ILE A 81 5.20 1.22 -9.93
N SER A 82 6.40 1.35 -10.49
CA SER A 82 7.63 1.13 -9.74
C SER A 82 7.95 2.25 -8.76
N SER A 83 8.47 1.88 -7.59
CA SER A 83 8.89 2.82 -6.55
C SER A 83 10.04 3.72 -6.98
N CYS A 84 10.82 3.34 -8.00
CA CYS A 84 11.88 4.19 -8.54
C CYS A 84 11.36 5.48 -9.19
N ILE A 85 10.07 5.54 -9.52
CA ILE A 85 9.40 6.73 -10.05
C ILE A 85 8.44 7.27 -8.99
N ALA A 86 7.50 6.43 -8.53
CA ALA A 86 6.40 6.90 -7.68
C ALA A 86 6.85 7.44 -6.32
N ALA A 87 7.90 6.89 -5.72
CA ALA A 87 8.33 7.38 -4.41
C ALA A 87 8.85 8.83 -4.49
N ALA A 88 9.62 9.14 -5.54
CA ALA A 88 10.10 10.49 -5.78
C ALA A 88 8.93 11.44 -6.09
N GLU A 89 8.03 11.02 -6.97
CA GLU A 89 6.87 11.82 -7.40
C GLU A 89 5.93 12.15 -6.23
N LEU A 90 5.62 11.17 -5.38
CA LEU A 90 4.82 11.36 -4.16
C LEU A 90 5.50 12.24 -3.11
N ALA A 91 6.82 12.39 -3.20
CA ALA A 91 7.59 13.35 -2.44
C ALA A 91 7.72 14.71 -3.13
N GLY A 92 7.08 14.93 -4.29
CA GLY A 92 7.19 16.16 -5.07
C GLY A 92 8.49 16.30 -5.85
N ILE A 93 9.23 15.21 -6.06
CA ILE A 93 10.53 15.19 -6.74
C ILE A 93 10.36 14.49 -8.10
N PRO A 94 10.49 15.19 -9.23
CA PRO A 94 10.46 14.54 -10.52
C PRO A 94 11.77 13.77 -10.75
N VAL A 95 11.72 12.55 -11.29
CA VAL A 95 12.94 11.78 -11.60
C VAL A 95 13.72 12.37 -12.77
N THR A 96 13.06 13.14 -13.64
CA THR A 96 13.69 13.87 -14.74
C THR A 96 13.14 15.29 -14.82
N HIS A 97 13.99 16.24 -15.20
CA HIS A 97 13.54 17.60 -15.50
C HIS A 97 14.47 18.22 -16.54
N ARG A 98 13.88 18.80 -17.59
CA ARG A 98 14.64 19.43 -18.68
C ARG A 98 15.56 20.52 -18.12
N GLY A 99 16.83 20.50 -18.54
CA GLY A 99 17.84 21.45 -18.06
C GLY A 99 18.40 21.15 -16.67
N ILE A 100 17.97 20.07 -16.01
CA ILE A 100 18.47 19.64 -14.70
C ILE A 100 19.03 18.22 -14.76
N SER A 101 18.32 17.26 -15.36
CA SER A 101 18.86 15.93 -15.64
C SER A 101 18.65 15.52 -17.10
N LYS A 102 19.62 14.81 -17.67
CA LYS A 102 19.57 14.26 -19.04
C LYS A 102 18.95 12.87 -19.10
N GLY A 103 18.64 12.29 -17.95
CA GLY A 103 18.10 10.95 -17.78
C GLY A 103 18.04 10.60 -16.30
N PHE A 104 17.69 9.35 -16.01
CA PHE A 104 17.77 8.82 -14.66
C PHE A 104 18.26 7.37 -14.68
N ARG A 105 18.98 6.98 -13.64
CA ARG A 105 19.56 5.65 -13.50
C ARG A 105 19.01 5.00 -12.26
N VAL A 106 18.36 3.84 -12.44
CA VAL A 106 17.87 3.04 -11.31
C VAL A 106 18.85 1.92 -11.02
N VAL A 107 19.30 1.83 -9.77
CA VAL A 107 20.21 0.78 -9.32
C VAL A 107 19.69 0.14 -8.04
N THR A 108 20.01 -1.13 -7.85
CA THR A 108 19.84 -1.79 -6.55
C THR A 108 21.15 -1.80 -5.80
N ALA A 109 21.12 -1.42 -4.53
CA ALA A 109 22.28 -1.43 -3.64
C ALA A 109 22.52 -2.79 -2.96
N HIS A 110 21.81 -3.83 -3.39
CA HIS A 110 21.89 -5.17 -2.81
C HIS A 110 22.29 -6.18 -3.88
N ASP A 111 23.42 -6.88 -3.68
CA ASP A 111 23.78 -8.05 -4.49
C ASP A 111 23.17 -9.34 -3.92
N ARG A 112 23.33 -10.46 -4.65
CA ARG A 112 22.86 -11.81 -4.22
C ARG A 112 23.46 -12.29 -2.88
N ARG A 113 24.50 -11.63 -2.36
CA ARG A 113 25.26 -11.96 -1.14
C ARG A 113 25.17 -10.89 -0.06
N ASN A 114 24.23 -9.93 -0.15
CA ASN A 114 24.06 -8.87 0.85
C ASN A 114 25.28 -7.90 0.91
N GLN A 115 26.13 -7.94 -0.12
CA GLN A 115 27.22 -7.01 -0.35
C GLN A 115 26.70 -5.86 -1.23
N LEU A 116 27.42 -4.75 -1.20
CA LEU A 116 27.14 -3.69 -2.13
C LEU A 116 27.47 -4.23 -3.52
N SER A 117 26.51 -4.15 -4.44
CA SER A 117 26.66 -4.60 -5.82
C SER A 117 27.92 -3.98 -6.45
N ASP A 118 28.48 -4.62 -7.48
CA ASP A 118 29.59 -4.08 -8.30
C ASP A 118 29.11 -2.84 -9.10
N LEU A 119 28.63 -1.82 -8.38
CA LEU A 119 28.13 -0.59 -8.94
C LEU A 119 29.32 0.23 -9.41
N ASN A 120 29.21 0.71 -10.64
CA ASN A 120 30.19 1.63 -11.19
C ASN A 120 29.96 3.05 -10.63
N PHE A 121 30.39 3.27 -9.39
CA PHE A 121 30.32 4.58 -8.73
C PHE A 121 31.08 5.66 -9.48
N ALA A 122 32.18 5.31 -10.15
CA ALA A 122 32.94 6.24 -11.00
C ALA A 122 32.08 6.79 -12.14
N SER A 123 31.26 5.95 -12.78
CA SER A 123 30.31 6.38 -13.81
C SER A 123 29.16 7.21 -13.22
N MET A 124 28.61 6.80 -12.08
CA MET A 124 27.49 7.51 -11.44
C MET A 124 27.89 8.91 -10.97
N ALA A 125 29.05 9.04 -10.32
CA ALA A 125 29.54 10.31 -9.78
C ALA A 125 29.78 11.39 -10.84
N LYS A 126 30.05 10.97 -12.09
CA LYS A 126 30.31 11.87 -13.24
C LYS A 126 29.11 12.05 -14.17
N SER A 127 27.98 11.41 -13.86
CA SER A 127 26.79 11.46 -14.72
C SER A 127 25.98 12.73 -14.49
N GLU A 128 25.29 13.21 -15.53
CA GLU A 128 24.25 14.26 -15.44
C GLU A 128 22.84 13.66 -15.29
N GLU A 129 22.77 12.46 -14.70
CA GLU A 129 21.55 11.69 -14.48
C GLU A 129 21.06 11.88 -13.04
N THR A 130 19.75 11.79 -12.84
CA THR A 130 19.20 11.55 -11.49
C THR A 130 19.48 10.10 -11.11
N LEU A 131 20.12 9.85 -9.97
CA LEU A 131 20.35 8.49 -9.49
C LEU A 131 19.25 8.07 -8.54
N VAL A 132 18.69 6.88 -8.73
CA VAL A 132 17.66 6.31 -7.86
C VAL A 132 18.14 4.96 -7.34
N PHE A 133 18.35 4.86 -6.03
CA PHE A 133 18.76 3.61 -5.39
C PHE A 133 17.56 2.95 -4.72
N LEU A 134 17.28 1.72 -5.15
CA LEU A 134 16.33 0.83 -4.49
C LEU A 134 17.05 -0.09 -3.51
N MET A 135 16.37 -0.45 -2.42
CA MET A 135 16.90 -1.36 -1.39
C MET A 135 18.23 -0.89 -0.77
N GLY A 136 18.47 0.44 -0.76
CA GLY A 136 19.75 1.03 -0.36
C GLY A 136 19.81 1.65 1.03
N LEU A 137 18.70 1.71 1.77
CA LEU A 137 18.68 2.44 3.05
C LEU A 137 19.71 1.93 4.06
N SER A 138 19.85 0.60 4.21
CA SER A 138 20.86 0.00 5.09
C SER A 138 22.30 0.20 4.62
N LYS A 139 22.48 0.62 3.36
CA LYS A 139 23.77 0.87 2.69
C LYS A 139 24.00 2.36 2.40
N LEU A 140 23.17 3.25 2.94
CA LEU A 140 23.19 4.67 2.61
C LEU A 140 24.58 5.29 2.83
N GLU A 141 25.23 5.00 3.96
CA GLU A 141 26.59 5.46 4.26
C GLU A 141 27.61 5.04 3.21
N GLU A 142 27.51 3.79 2.75
CA GLU A 142 28.44 3.21 1.79
C GLU A 142 28.21 3.80 0.39
N ILE A 143 26.94 4.01 0.02
CA ILE A 143 26.54 4.68 -1.23
C ILE A 143 27.10 6.11 -1.26
N THR A 144 26.83 6.92 -0.23
CA THR A 144 27.27 8.32 -0.20
C THR A 144 28.79 8.42 -0.17
N THR A 145 29.45 7.60 0.65
CA THR A 145 30.92 7.55 0.73
C THR A 145 31.56 7.21 -0.62
N ASN A 146 31.02 6.23 -1.34
CA ASN A 146 31.58 5.84 -2.64
C ASN A 146 31.32 6.90 -3.72
N LEU A 147 30.17 7.56 -3.72
CA LEU A 147 29.90 8.68 -4.64
C LEU A 147 30.86 9.85 -4.40
N LEU A 148 31.08 10.22 -3.13
CA LEU A 148 32.04 11.26 -2.73
C LEU A 148 33.47 10.91 -3.16
N LYS A 149 33.93 9.67 -2.87
CA LYS A 149 35.26 9.19 -3.26
C LYS A 149 35.49 9.24 -4.78
N ASN A 150 34.44 9.11 -5.57
CA ASN A 150 34.49 9.14 -7.03
C ASN A 150 34.28 10.54 -7.62
N GLY A 151 34.20 11.59 -6.78
CA GLY A 151 34.20 12.99 -7.20
C GLY A 151 32.83 13.64 -7.32
N MET A 152 31.76 13.04 -6.81
CA MET A 152 30.46 13.71 -6.71
C MET A 152 30.52 14.82 -5.65
N ASP A 153 29.93 15.99 -5.95
CA ASP A 153 29.95 17.15 -5.06
C ASP A 153 29.24 16.83 -3.72
N ALA A 154 29.87 17.22 -2.60
CA ALA A 154 29.35 16.96 -1.25
C ALA A 154 28.01 17.66 -0.94
N ASN A 155 27.70 18.73 -1.66
CA ASN A 155 26.46 19.48 -1.60
C ASN A 155 25.39 18.96 -2.56
N THR A 156 25.68 17.91 -3.35
CA THR A 156 24.69 17.28 -4.22
C THR A 156 23.44 16.93 -3.40
N PRO A 157 22.25 17.40 -3.79
CA PRO A 157 21.01 17.12 -3.07
C PRO A 157 20.68 15.63 -3.06
N VAL A 158 20.19 15.15 -1.91
CA VAL A 158 19.70 13.78 -1.73
C VAL A 158 18.38 13.82 -0.99
N ALA A 159 17.42 13.03 -1.46
CA ALA A 159 16.19 12.73 -0.75
C ALA A 159 16.10 11.23 -0.45
N VAL A 160 15.59 10.90 0.73
CA VAL A 160 15.22 9.53 1.11
C VAL A 160 13.74 9.50 1.42
N VAL A 161 13.00 8.72 0.64
CA VAL A 161 11.54 8.55 0.78
C VAL A 161 11.26 7.16 1.35
N SER A 162 10.81 7.10 2.60
CA SER A 162 10.44 5.89 3.31
C SER A 162 8.93 5.66 3.24
N SER A 163 8.52 4.40 3.09
CA SER A 163 7.11 3.98 3.15
C SER A 163 6.20 4.78 2.21
N ALA A 164 6.68 5.03 0.99
CA ALA A 164 5.96 5.82 -0.02
C ALA A 164 4.56 5.26 -0.29
N ALA A 165 3.62 6.15 -0.61
CA ALA A 165 2.20 5.85 -0.84
C ALA A 165 1.46 5.27 0.39
N SER A 166 2.01 5.42 1.60
CA SER A 166 1.36 5.00 2.84
C SER A 166 1.13 6.17 3.78
N THR A 167 0.24 5.98 4.76
CA THR A 167 0.03 6.96 5.85
C THR A 167 1.25 7.16 6.76
N LYS A 168 2.31 6.35 6.57
CA LYS A 168 3.59 6.43 7.26
C LYS A 168 4.71 6.98 6.35
N GLN A 169 4.37 7.54 5.19
CA GLN A 169 5.36 8.13 4.29
C GLN A 169 6.18 9.18 5.04
N GLN A 170 7.50 9.11 4.91
CA GLN A 170 8.44 10.08 5.45
C GLN A 170 9.45 10.44 4.37
N THR A 171 9.72 11.73 4.22
CA THR A 171 10.71 12.23 3.27
C THR A 171 11.78 13.03 3.99
N CYS A 172 13.04 12.62 3.82
CA CYS A 172 14.20 13.28 4.40
C CYS A 172 15.06 13.87 3.27
N GLU A 173 15.19 15.20 3.22
CA GLU A 173 16.04 15.91 2.25
C GLU A 173 17.32 16.43 2.93
N ALA A 174 18.49 16.21 2.33
CA ALA A 174 19.75 16.80 2.78
C ALA A 174 20.76 16.85 1.62
N THR A 175 22.03 17.07 1.94
CA THR A 175 23.13 16.93 0.97
C THR A 175 23.76 15.54 1.06
N LEU A 176 24.52 15.16 0.04
CA LEU A 176 25.27 13.90 0.00
C LEU A 176 26.13 13.68 1.25
N ASN A 177 26.70 14.76 1.80
CA ASN A 177 27.54 14.72 3.01
C ASN A 177 26.75 14.52 4.32
N THR A 178 25.48 14.93 4.37
CA THR A 178 24.72 15.04 5.64
C THR A 178 23.52 14.10 5.71
N ILE A 179 23.08 13.53 4.59
CA ILE A 179 21.85 12.74 4.51
C ILE A 179 21.86 11.51 5.42
N HIS A 180 23.00 10.85 5.58
CA HIS A 180 23.10 9.66 6.42
C HIS A 180 22.78 9.96 7.89
N GLU A 181 23.35 11.04 8.43
CA GLU A 181 23.10 11.45 9.81
C GLU A 181 21.66 11.88 9.99
N LYS A 182 21.11 12.64 9.04
CA LYS A 182 19.72 13.10 9.09
C LYS A 182 18.72 11.94 9.06
N VAL A 183 18.93 10.96 8.19
CA VAL A 183 18.12 9.73 8.11
C VAL A 183 18.14 8.94 9.42
N LYS A 184 19.32 8.83 10.07
CA LYS A 184 19.45 8.19 11.39
C LYS A 184 18.70 8.96 12.48
N GLN A 185 18.81 10.28 12.50
CA GLN A 185 18.12 11.14 13.46
C GLN A 185 16.59 11.05 13.33
N GLU A 186 16.09 11.05 12.10
CA GLU A 186 14.66 10.95 11.77
C GLU A 186 14.11 9.51 11.83
N LYS A 187 14.99 8.52 12.02
CA LYS A 187 14.67 7.09 12.18
C LYS A 187 13.86 6.53 11.01
N LEU A 188 14.18 6.94 9.79
CA LEU A 188 13.55 6.35 8.60
C LEU A 188 13.85 4.85 8.52
N SER A 189 12.89 4.09 8.01
CA SER A 189 12.97 2.63 7.93
C SER A 189 12.68 2.14 6.52
N SER A 190 13.04 0.88 6.26
CA SER A 190 12.72 0.24 4.98
C SER A 190 11.23 -0.13 4.93
N PRO A 191 10.61 -0.16 3.74
CA PRO A 191 11.18 0.12 2.42
C PRO A 191 11.40 1.61 2.17
N ALA A 192 12.54 1.97 1.58
CA ALA A 192 12.85 3.35 1.21
C ALA A 192 13.57 3.45 -0.15
N VAL A 193 13.40 4.59 -0.80
CA VAL A 193 14.03 4.97 -2.07
C VAL A 193 14.93 6.16 -1.83
N ILE A 194 16.17 6.10 -2.33
CA ILE A 194 17.13 7.20 -2.26
C ILE A 194 17.21 7.84 -3.64
N VAL A 195 17.00 9.15 -3.72
CA VAL A 195 17.10 9.95 -4.94
C VAL A 195 18.26 10.92 -4.77
N VAL A 196 19.24 10.86 -5.68
CA VAL A 196 20.42 11.74 -5.68
C VAL A 196 20.42 12.57 -6.97
N GLY A 197 20.51 13.88 -6.83
CA GLY A 197 20.64 14.80 -7.96
C GLY A 197 19.87 16.10 -7.78
N GLU A 198 20.13 17.03 -8.69
CA GLU A 198 19.63 18.40 -8.64
C GLU A 198 18.09 18.51 -8.68
N VAL A 199 17.39 17.50 -9.22
CA VAL A 199 15.92 17.46 -9.24
C VAL A 199 15.29 17.49 -7.85
N VAL A 200 16.01 17.07 -6.81
CA VAL A 200 15.52 17.09 -5.42
C VAL A 200 15.20 18.53 -4.97
N LYS A 201 15.92 19.55 -5.48
CA LYS A 201 15.65 20.96 -5.16
C LYS A 201 14.25 21.43 -5.59
N LEU A 202 13.63 20.73 -6.54
CA LEU A 202 12.29 21.07 -7.03
C LEU A 202 11.17 20.70 -6.04
N GLN A 203 11.46 19.82 -5.06
CA GLN A 203 10.50 19.39 -4.05
C GLN A 203 9.73 20.57 -3.43
N LYS A 204 10.47 21.58 -2.96
CA LYS A 204 9.91 22.75 -2.28
C LYS A 204 9.02 23.62 -3.17
N GLN A 205 9.16 23.52 -4.49
CA GLN A 205 8.37 24.28 -5.45
C GLN A 205 7.09 23.53 -5.85
N ILE A 206 7.15 22.20 -5.90
CA ILE A 206 6.04 21.34 -6.32
C ILE A 206 5.12 21.00 -5.15
N GLN A 207 5.70 20.67 -3.99
CA GLN A 207 4.94 20.19 -2.86
C GLN A 207 4.30 21.37 -2.11
N LYS A 208 2.96 21.45 -2.16
CA LYS A 208 2.19 22.24 -1.18
C LYS A 208 2.32 21.57 0.19
N LEU A 209 2.36 22.37 1.24
CA LEU A 209 2.26 21.88 2.63
C LEU A 209 1.06 20.94 2.73
N GLU A 210 1.30 19.68 3.09
CA GLU A 210 0.23 18.69 3.31
C GLU A 210 -0.68 19.15 4.45
N ASP A 211 -2.00 19.07 4.21
CA ASP A 211 -2.99 19.20 5.27
C ASP A 211 -2.94 17.94 6.14
N THR A 212 -2.24 18.02 7.28
CA THR A 212 -2.10 16.90 8.22
C THR A 212 -3.36 16.62 9.04
N THR A 213 -4.48 17.26 8.71
CA THR A 213 -5.73 17.12 9.47
C THR A 213 -6.23 15.68 9.43
N CYS A 214 -6.26 15.05 10.61
CA CYS A 214 -6.91 13.75 10.79
C CYS A 214 -8.38 13.98 11.14
N HIS A 215 -9.28 13.48 10.30
CA HIS A 215 -10.71 13.57 10.53
C HIS A 215 -11.17 12.43 11.45
N LEU A 216 -11.75 12.77 12.60
CA LEU A 216 -12.35 11.80 13.50
C LEU A 216 -13.82 11.61 13.13
N VAL A 217 -14.20 10.41 12.71
CA VAL A 217 -15.59 10.08 12.36
C VAL A 217 -16.13 9.12 13.41
N THR A 218 -17.22 9.48 14.06
CA THR A 218 -17.89 8.58 15.02
C THR A 218 -18.73 7.55 14.27
N LYS A 219 -18.78 6.32 14.80
CA LYS A 219 -19.64 5.26 14.30
C LYS A 219 -20.32 4.50 15.44
N ILE A 220 -21.47 3.90 15.11
CA ILE A 220 -22.23 3.01 15.98
C ILE A 220 -22.48 1.72 15.19
N GLY A 221 -22.15 0.57 15.79
CA GLY A 221 -22.19 -0.75 15.15
C GLY A 221 -20.91 -1.12 14.39
N ASP A 222 -20.88 -2.33 13.83
CA ASP A 222 -19.63 -2.95 13.35
C ASP A 222 -19.26 -2.51 11.92
N GLN A 223 -20.24 -2.01 11.17
CA GLN A 223 -20.06 -1.61 9.79
C GLN A 223 -19.27 -0.29 9.67
N PRO A 224 -18.47 -0.11 8.61
CA PRO A 224 -17.79 1.17 8.33
C PRO A 224 -18.78 2.33 8.18
N SER A 225 -18.38 3.53 8.63
CA SER A 225 -19.16 4.75 8.42
C SER A 225 -19.15 5.16 6.95
N LYS A 226 -20.33 5.45 6.39
CA LYS A 226 -20.46 5.99 5.02
C LYS A 226 -19.66 7.29 4.84
N LEU A 227 -19.65 8.15 5.85
CA LEU A 227 -18.88 9.39 5.83
C LEU A 227 -17.37 9.10 5.86
N ALA A 228 -16.94 8.13 6.68
CA ALA A 228 -15.54 7.73 6.70
C ALA A 228 -15.10 7.19 5.35
N GLN A 229 -15.94 6.41 4.67
CA GLN A 229 -15.66 5.91 3.33
C GLN A 229 -15.50 7.06 2.33
N ILE A 230 -16.48 7.98 2.26
CA ILE A 230 -16.42 9.14 1.35
C ILE A 230 -15.14 9.95 1.57
N LEU A 231 -14.76 10.20 2.82
CA LEU A 231 -13.54 10.96 3.13
C LEU A 231 -12.28 10.18 2.71
N LYS A 232 -12.21 8.87 2.96
CA LYS A 232 -11.10 8.02 2.50
C LYS A 232 -11.00 8.01 0.98
N ASP A 233 -12.13 7.95 0.27
CA ASP A 233 -12.18 7.96 -1.21
C ASP A 233 -11.61 9.27 -1.80
N HIS A 234 -11.64 10.36 -1.03
CA HIS A 234 -11.04 11.64 -1.40
C HIS A 234 -9.61 11.83 -0.87
N GLY A 235 -8.98 10.78 -0.33
CA GLY A 235 -7.61 10.80 0.16
C GLY A 235 -7.42 11.40 1.55
N TYR A 236 -8.51 11.68 2.29
CA TYR A 236 -8.39 12.21 3.65
C TYR A 236 -8.00 11.12 4.64
N LYS A 237 -7.16 11.50 5.62
CA LYS A 237 -6.84 10.66 6.76
C LYS A 237 -8.03 10.63 7.73
N VAL A 238 -8.66 9.47 7.88
CA VAL A 238 -9.83 9.28 8.75
C VAL A 238 -9.52 8.27 9.84
N LYS A 239 -9.89 8.61 11.08
CA LYS A 239 -9.95 7.67 12.21
C LYS A 239 -11.42 7.47 12.59
N GLU A 240 -11.87 6.22 12.58
CA GLU A 240 -13.20 5.88 13.07
C GLU A 240 -13.16 5.62 14.58
N LEU A 241 -14.12 6.21 15.31
CA LEU A 241 -14.28 6.02 16.75
C LEU A 241 -15.62 5.34 17.01
N GLN A 242 -15.58 4.14 17.59
CA GLN A 242 -16.77 3.46 18.09
C GLN A 242 -17.29 4.22 19.31
N THR A 243 -18.49 4.79 19.21
CA THR A 243 -19.10 5.54 20.34
C THR A 243 -20.19 4.76 21.04
N GLY A 244 -20.54 3.56 20.55
CA GLY A 244 -21.52 2.70 21.18
C GLY A 244 -21.76 1.41 20.41
N GLU A 245 -22.49 0.52 21.04
CA GLU A 245 -22.91 -0.76 20.46
C GLU A 245 -24.41 -0.77 20.22
N ILE A 246 -24.83 -1.56 19.23
CA ILE A 246 -26.24 -1.73 18.92
C ILE A 246 -26.69 -3.00 19.61
N SER A 247 -27.41 -2.81 20.71
CA SER A 247 -28.12 -3.90 21.36
C SER A 247 -29.56 -3.91 20.88
N TYR A 248 -29.98 -5.05 20.33
CA TYR A 248 -31.37 -5.30 19.99
C TYR A 248 -32.08 -5.84 21.22
N ARG A 249 -33.17 -5.18 21.63
CA ARG A 249 -34.11 -5.75 22.60
C ARG A 249 -35.10 -6.62 21.85
N TYR A 250 -35.22 -7.87 22.28
CA TYR A 250 -36.14 -8.83 21.70
C TYR A 250 -37.42 -8.89 22.53
N ASP A 251 -38.22 -7.84 22.46
CA ASP A 251 -39.55 -7.85 23.08
C ASP A 251 -40.52 -8.51 22.10
N TRP A 252 -40.75 -9.83 22.22
CA TRP A 252 -41.49 -10.65 21.25
C TRP A 252 -42.73 -9.93 20.69
N ILE A 253 -42.68 -9.52 19.42
CA ILE A 253 -43.84 -8.97 18.71
C ILE A 253 -44.71 -10.13 18.25
N SER A 254 -45.92 -10.23 18.79
CA SER A 254 -46.93 -11.19 18.36
C SER A 254 -47.69 -10.69 17.13
N LYS A 255 -48.34 -11.61 16.40
CA LYS A 255 -49.19 -11.26 15.25
C LYS A 255 -50.36 -10.37 15.68
N GLU A 256 -50.90 -10.62 16.87
CA GLU A 256 -52.02 -9.88 17.47
C GLU A 256 -51.62 -8.45 17.86
N GLU A 257 -50.40 -8.23 18.34
CA GLU A 257 -49.89 -6.89 18.61
C GLU A 257 -49.62 -6.12 17.33
N LEU A 258 -49.03 -6.76 16.33
CA LEU A 258 -48.78 -6.16 15.03
C LEU A 258 -50.10 -5.76 14.34
N ALA A 259 -51.15 -6.58 14.47
CA ALA A 259 -52.47 -6.27 13.94
C ALA A 259 -53.09 -5.00 14.55
N LYS A 260 -52.81 -4.69 15.82
CA LYS A 260 -53.35 -3.51 16.53
C LYS A 260 -52.71 -2.18 16.13
N VAL A 261 -51.58 -2.24 15.42
CA VAL A 261 -50.81 -1.04 15.04
C VAL A 261 -51.14 -0.65 13.60
N THR A 262 -51.28 0.65 13.33
CA THR A 262 -51.48 1.19 11.97
C THR A 262 -50.20 1.82 11.41
N TYR A 263 -49.33 2.35 12.27
CA TYR A 263 -48.10 3.05 11.89
C TYR A 263 -46.87 2.37 12.50
N LEU A 264 -45.89 2.05 11.66
CA LEU A 264 -44.57 1.62 12.08
C LEU A 264 -43.59 2.75 11.81
N ILE A 265 -43.01 3.29 12.89
CA ILE A 265 -42.08 4.41 12.85
C ILE A 265 -40.68 3.89 13.16
N PHE A 266 -39.78 4.00 12.21
CA PHE A 266 -38.37 3.64 12.38
C PHE A 266 -37.54 4.91 12.46
N THR A 267 -36.85 5.12 13.58
CA THR A 267 -36.01 6.32 13.78
C THR A 267 -34.56 6.11 13.32
N SER A 268 -34.22 4.90 12.86
CA SER A 268 -32.90 4.60 12.32
C SER A 268 -32.92 3.31 11.47
N ARG A 269 -31.90 3.16 10.62
CA ARG A 269 -31.64 1.91 9.88
C ARG A 269 -31.51 0.69 10.80
N TYR A 270 -31.03 0.89 12.03
CA TYR A 270 -30.88 -0.18 13.00
C TYR A 270 -32.21 -0.61 13.60
N GLY A 271 -33.16 0.33 13.78
CA GLY A 271 -34.54 0.00 14.14
C GLY A 271 -35.19 -0.93 13.11
N VAL A 272 -35.01 -0.63 11.81
CA VAL A 272 -35.51 -1.48 10.72
C VAL A 272 -34.86 -2.87 10.77
N HIS A 273 -33.53 -2.95 10.91
CA HIS A 273 -32.82 -4.23 10.96
C HIS A 273 -33.24 -5.09 12.15
N GLY A 274 -33.38 -4.48 13.33
CA GLY A 274 -33.85 -5.17 14.54
C GLY A 274 -35.25 -5.73 14.37
N PHE A 275 -36.16 -4.92 13.83
CA PHE A 275 -37.53 -5.35 13.54
C PHE A 275 -37.58 -6.51 12.52
N MET A 276 -36.80 -6.46 11.45
CA MET A 276 -36.74 -7.55 10.46
C MET A 276 -36.19 -8.85 11.05
N LYS A 277 -35.15 -8.76 11.90
CA LYS A 277 -34.65 -9.91 12.65
C LYS A 277 -35.74 -10.51 13.56
N GLN A 278 -36.51 -9.64 14.20
CA GLN A 278 -37.56 -10.06 15.12
C GLN A 278 -38.75 -10.71 14.41
N MET A 279 -39.21 -10.15 13.29
CA MET A 279 -40.22 -10.77 12.43
C MET A 279 -39.80 -12.19 12.06
N LYS A 280 -38.53 -12.37 11.67
CA LYS A 280 -37.97 -13.68 11.34
C LYS A 280 -37.92 -14.62 12.54
N SER A 281 -37.49 -14.16 13.72
CA SER A 281 -37.45 -15.00 14.94
C SER A 281 -38.84 -15.37 15.46
N SER A 282 -39.84 -14.51 15.26
CA SER A 282 -41.24 -14.75 15.62
C SER A 282 -42.02 -15.52 14.54
N ASN A 283 -41.35 -15.95 13.46
CA ASN A 283 -41.95 -16.64 12.32
C ASN A 283 -43.13 -15.86 11.67
N LEU A 284 -43.04 -14.53 11.69
CA LEU A 284 -44.01 -13.63 11.07
C LEU A 284 -43.62 -13.34 9.62
N ASP A 285 -44.61 -13.23 8.75
CA ASP A 285 -44.41 -12.98 7.33
C ASP A 285 -44.40 -11.47 7.06
N ILE A 286 -43.54 -11.00 6.16
CA ILE A 286 -43.54 -9.58 5.77
C ILE A 286 -44.87 -9.12 5.17
N ARG A 287 -45.66 -10.05 4.61
CA ARG A 287 -47.03 -9.81 4.13
C ARG A 287 -47.99 -9.44 5.25
N ASP A 288 -47.68 -9.76 6.51
CA ASP A 288 -48.46 -9.31 7.67
C ASP A 288 -48.35 -7.78 7.90
N LEU A 289 -47.53 -7.08 7.11
CA LEU A 289 -47.40 -5.63 7.12
C LEU A 289 -48.23 -4.92 6.04
N PHE A 290 -49.07 -5.63 5.27
CA PHE A 290 -49.75 -5.11 4.08
C PHE A 290 -50.65 -3.89 4.33
N ASP A 291 -51.23 -3.78 5.52
CA ASP A 291 -52.14 -2.72 5.95
C ASP A 291 -51.43 -1.66 6.82
N LYS A 292 -50.11 -1.77 6.99
CA LYS A 292 -49.32 -0.90 7.87
C LYS A 292 -48.71 0.26 7.09
N LYS A 293 -48.73 1.45 7.68
CA LYS A 293 -48.05 2.64 7.16
C LYS A 293 -46.65 2.73 7.73
N LEU A 294 -45.65 2.83 6.84
CA LEU A 294 -44.25 2.92 7.22
C LEU A 294 -43.77 4.38 7.21
N SER A 295 -43.08 4.80 8.26
CA SER A 295 -42.33 6.06 8.32
C SER A 295 -40.87 5.78 8.66
N LEU A 296 -39.96 6.41 7.92
CA LEU A 296 -38.52 6.39 8.12
C LEU A 296 -38.03 7.74 8.66
#